data_AF-A0A1F8CJ18-F1
#
_entry.id   AF-A0A1F8CJ18-F1
#
_cell.length_a   1.000
_cell.length_b   1.000
_cell.length_c   1.000
_cell.angle_alpha   90.00
_cell.angle_beta   90.00
_cell.angle_gamma   90.00
#
_symmetry.space_group_name_H-M   'P 1'
#
loop_
_entity.id
_entity.type
_entity.pdbx_description
1 polymer ?
#
loop_
_entity_poly.entity_id
_entity_poly.type
_entity_poly.pdbx_seq_one_letter_code
_entity_poly.pdbx_strand_id
1 'polypeptide(L)'
;MNSIKLTVIFVLLLLFFTPALLSLGIRFIPDRQMPETGGSQKVYIGNALNFEIKNPDKNLVGVVVRVKNSTRNNTFLKLQLLNENNNLVAESVVNGLSILDGSEVRFSFSTFKDQTFKGVFTSDAIEQNAMEIYLERDSNSSAYVLLYKPASRLGLIGGIYSGWLKHLFGVK
;
A
#
# COMPACT_ATOMS: atom_id res chain seq x y z
N MET A 1 -28.58 28.79 28.93
CA MET A 1 -28.34 27.43 29.47
C MET A 1 -28.60 26.32 28.43
N ASN A 2 -29.65 26.43 27.59
CA ASN A 2 -29.93 25.42 26.54
C ASN A 2 -28.87 25.35 25.44
N SER A 3 -28.29 26.50 25.03
CA SER A 3 -27.26 26.53 23.99
C SER A 3 -25.99 25.77 24.38
N ILE A 4 -25.57 25.86 25.65
CA ILE A 4 -24.39 25.13 26.16
C ILE A 4 -24.63 23.62 26.11
N LYS A 5 -25.80 23.16 26.57
CA LYS A 5 -26.18 21.73 26.50
C LYS A 5 -26.22 21.23 25.06
N LEU A 6 -26.76 22.03 24.15
CA LEU A 6 -26.84 21.68 22.73
C LEU A 6 -25.44 21.60 22.09
N THR A 7 -24.54 22.53 22.41
CA THR A 7 -23.15 22.50 21.98
C THR A 7 -22.42 21.26 22.50
N VAL A 8 -22.59 20.91 23.78
CA VAL A 8 -21.96 19.70 24.34
C VAL A 8 -22.47 18.44 23.63
N ILE A 9 -23.78 18.31 23.41
CA ILE A 9 -24.36 17.18 22.67
C ILE A 9 -23.80 17.12 21.25
N PHE A 10 -23.72 18.27 20.57
CA PHE A 10 -23.20 18.34 19.20
C PHE A 10 -21.72 17.95 19.13
N VAL A 11 -20.89 18.43 20.05
CA VAL A 11 -19.47 18.08 20.13
C VAL A 11 -19.29 16.59 20.40
N LEU A 12 -20.08 16.01 21.31
CA LEU A 12 -20.07 14.56 21.56
C LEU A 12 -20.46 13.79 20.30
N LEU A 13 -21.56 14.18 19.64
CA LEU A 13 -21.97 13.58 18.37
C LEU A 13 -20.84 13.62 17.33
N LEU A 14 -20.17 14.75 17.16
CA LEU A 14 -19.05 14.89 16.23
C LEU A 14 -17.88 13.99 16.62
N LEU A 15 -17.47 13.98 17.89
CA LEU A 15 -16.38 13.17 18.40
C LEU A 15 -16.63 11.67 18.17
N PHE A 16 -17.85 11.21 18.42
CA PHE A 16 -18.21 9.81 18.26
C PHE A 16 -18.51 9.44 16.82
N PHE A 17 -19.20 10.24 16.01
CA PHE A 17 -19.59 9.85 14.64
C PHE A 17 -18.50 10.09 13.59
N THR A 18 -17.61 11.06 13.79
CA THR A 18 -16.59 11.40 12.80
C THR A 18 -15.65 10.23 12.49
N PRO A 19 -15.15 9.44 13.47
CA PRO A 19 -14.35 8.26 13.17
C PRO A 19 -15.06 7.26 12.24
N ALA A 20 -16.35 6.99 12.48
CA ALA A 20 -17.13 6.11 11.61
C ALA A 20 -17.30 6.70 10.22
N LEU A 21 -17.64 7.98 10.09
CA LEU A 21 -17.76 8.67 8.80
C LEU A 21 -16.45 8.64 8.00
N LEU A 22 -15.32 8.95 8.64
CA LEU A 22 -14.00 8.91 8.00
C LEU A 22 -13.62 7.48 7.59
N SER A 23 -14.00 6.49 8.40
CA SER A 23 -13.72 5.08 8.10
C SER A 23 -14.39 4.56 6.83
N LEU A 24 -15.54 5.13 6.44
CA LEU A 24 -16.21 4.80 5.18
C LEU A 24 -15.35 5.15 3.97
N GLY A 25 -14.47 6.16 4.10
CA GLY A 25 -13.51 6.55 3.08
C GLY A 25 -12.32 5.60 2.92
N ILE A 26 -12.04 4.75 3.91
CA ILE A 26 -10.87 3.84 3.91
C ILE A 26 -11.10 2.71 2.93
N ARG A 27 -10.46 2.72 1.77
CA ARG A 27 -10.65 1.68 0.73
C ARG A 27 -9.68 0.50 0.85
N PHE A 28 -8.58 0.67 1.56
CA PHE A 28 -7.49 -0.29 1.71
C PHE A 28 -6.81 -0.10 3.06
N ILE A 29 -6.24 -1.18 3.61
CA ILE A 29 -5.51 -1.20 4.86
C ILE A 29 -4.09 -1.69 4.54
N PRO A 30 -3.03 -0.95 4.92
CA PRO A 30 -1.66 -1.45 4.81
C PRO A 30 -1.43 -2.54 5.85
N ASP A 31 -0.70 -3.60 5.49
CA ASP A 31 -0.31 -4.65 6.44
C ASP A 31 0.74 -4.22 7.45
N ARG A 32 1.63 -3.33 7.02
CA ARG A 32 2.71 -2.77 7.83
C ARG A 32 3.02 -1.34 7.39
N GLN A 33 3.80 -0.65 8.22
CA GLN A 33 4.44 0.60 7.81
C GLN A 33 5.52 0.31 6.77
N MET A 34 5.80 1.30 5.92
CA MET A 34 6.89 1.19 4.93
C MET A 34 8.21 0.94 5.68
N PRO A 35 8.94 -0.14 5.38
CA PRO A 35 10.22 -0.41 6.03
C PRO A 35 11.24 0.69 5.73
N GLU A 36 12.22 0.82 6.61
CA GLU A 36 13.31 1.76 6.39
C GLU A 36 14.16 1.32 5.18
N THR A 37 14.55 2.29 4.35
CA THR A 37 15.29 2.05 3.12
C THR A 37 16.78 2.31 3.34
N GLY A 38 17.66 1.47 2.77
CA GLY A 38 19.12 1.63 2.87
C GLY A 38 19.84 1.65 1.52
N GLY A 39 19.26 1.06 0.48
CA GLY A 39 19.81 1.06 -0.87
C GLY A 39 18.72 1.12 -1.93
N SER A 40 19.11 1.00 -3.19
CA SER A 40 18.18 0.95 -4.31
C SER A 40 18.72 0.09 -5.45
N GLN A 41 17.82 -0.52 -6.20
CA GLN A 41 18.16 -1.35 -7.36
C GLN A 41 17.47 -0.83 -8.62
N LYS A 42 18.26 -0.66 -9.69
CA LYS A 42 17.76 -0.25 -11.00
C LYS A 42 16.93 -1.37 -11.65
N VAL A 43 15.82 -0.98 -12.24
CA VAL A 43 14.94 -1.84 -13.03
C VAL A 43 14.91 -1.32 -14.47
N TYR A 44 15.29 -2.16 -15.42
CA TYR A 44 15.42 -1.82 -16.84
C TYR A 44 15.24 -3.07 -17.71
N ILE A 45 15.29 -2.91 -19.03
CA ILE A 45 15.16 -4.02 -19.99
C ILE A 45 16.20 -5.11 -19.67
N GLY A 46 15.71 -6.31 -19.36
CA GLY A 46 16.56 -7.46 -19.03
C GLY A 46 17.02 -7.54 -17.58
N ASN A 47 16.72 -6.53 -16.74
CA ASN A 47 17.01 -6.55 -15.31
C ASN A 47 15.74 -6.30 -14.50
N ALA A 48 15.16 -7.40 -14.02
CA ALA A 48 13.93 -7.41 -13.26
C ALA A 48 14.19 -7.63 -11.76
N LEU A 49 13.39 -6.98 -10.92
CA LEU A 49 13.44 -7.18 -9.47
C LEU A 49 12.31 -8.11 -9.04
N ASN A 50 12.68 -9.25 -8.46
CA ASN A 50 11.74 -10.29 -8.05
C ASN A 50 11.57 -10.29 -6.52
N PHE A 51 10.37 -10.60 -6.05
CA PHE A 51 10.07 -10.77 -4.64
C PHE A 51 8.89 -11.71 -4.45
N GLU A 52 8.75 -12.27 -3.25
CA GLU A 52 7.63 -13.15 -2.90
C GLU A 52 6.61 -12.39 -2.04
N ILE A 53 5.33 -12.65 -2.29
CA ILE A 53 4.21 -12.09 -1.56
C ILE A 53 3.35 -13.22 -1.01
N LYS A 54 3.03 -13.13 0.28
CA LYS A 54 2.04 -14.00 0.94
C LYS A 54 0.76 -13.20 1.17
N ASN A 55 -0.36 -13.76 0.74
CA ASN A 55 -1.71 -13.18 0.77
C ASN A 55 -2.65 -14.15 1.53
N PRO A 56 -2.49 -14.27 2.87
CA PRO A 56 -3.24 -15.25 3.65
C PRO A 56 -4.75 -15.06 3.56
N ASP A 57 -5.20 -13.80 3.49
CA ASP A 57 -6.60 -13.40 3.57
C ASP A 57 -7.29 -13.27 2.19
N LYS A 58 -6.59 -13.59 1.09
CA LYS A 58 -7.13 -13.59 -0.28
C LYS A 58 -7.82 -12.29 -0.70
N ASN A 59 -7.33 -11.17 -0.17
CA ASN A 59 -7.93 -9.83 -0.31
C ASN A 59 -6.87 -8.76 -0.63
N LEU A 60 -5.68 -9.16 -1.08
CA LEU A 60 -4.66 -8.26 -1.61
C LEU A 60 -5.22 -7.46 -2.79
N VAL A 61 -5.02 -6.15 -2.78
CA VAL A 61 -5.48 -5.19 -3.80
C VAL A 61 -4.41 -4.25 -4.29
N GLY A 62 -3.23 -4.27 -3.68
CA GLY A 62 -2.12 -3.47 -4.18
C GLY A 62 -0.80 -3.72 -3.47
N VAL A 63 0.25 -3.20 -4.08
CA VAL A 63 1.59 -3.14 -3.53
C VAL A 63 2.06 -1.69 -3.63
N VAL A 64 2.60 -1.16 -2.55
CA VAL A 64 3.26 0.14 -2.53
C VAL A 64 4.75 -0.09 -2.42
N VAL A 65 5.52 0.58 -3.26
CA VAL A 65 6.99 0.60 -3.20
C VAL A 65 7.49 2.02 -3.23
N ARG A 66 8.67 2.25 -2.64
CA ARG A 66 9.37 3.53 -2.81
C ARG A 66 10.23 3.47 -4.08
N VAL A 67 10.07 4.46 -4.94
CA VAL A 67 10.75 4.55 -6.22
C VAL A 67 11.63 5.80 -6.26
N LYS A 68 12.84 5.63 -6.75
CA LYS A 68 13.78 6.69 -7.10
C LYS A 68 13.79 6.86 -8.61
N ASN A 69 13.56 8.08 -9.06
CA ASN A 69 13.39 8.44 -10.46
C ASN A 69 14.06 9.79 -10.72
N SER A 70 15.38 9.79 -10.66
CA SER A 70 16.20 11.00 -10.82
C SER A 70 16.08 11.61 -12.22
N THR A 71 15.78 10.80 -13.24
CA THR A 71 15.77 11.25 -14.64
C THR A 71 14.40 11.73 -15.11
N ARG A 72 13.30 11.35 -14.44
CA ARG A 72 11.92 11.66 -14.83
C ARG A 72 11.62 11.42 -16.31
N ASN A 73 12.18 10.36 -16.86
CA ASN A 73 11.95 10.00 -18.25
C ASN A 73 10.57 9.37 -18.45
N ASN A 74 10.05 9.44 -19.68
CA ASN A 74 8.83 8.76 -20.09
C ASN A 74 9.07 7.26 -20.28
N THR A 75 9.18 6.56 -19.16
CA THR A 75 9.40 5.12 -19.06
C THR A 75 8.33 4.53 -18.15
N PHE A 76 7.95 3.28 -18.39
CA PHE A 76 6.90 2.62 -17.64
C PHE A 76 7.51 1.64 -16.64
N LEU A 77 7.15 1.80 -15.36
CA LEU A 77 7.43 0.78 -14.35
C LEU A 77 6.20 -0.13 -14.28
N LYS A 78 6.44 -1.43 -14.38
CA LYS A 78 5.40 -2.45 -14.40
C LYS A 78 5.62 -3.41 -13.25
N LEU A 79 4.56 -3.67 -12.49
CA LEU A 79 4.50 -4.77 -11.53
C LEU A 79 3.63 -5.88 -12.10
N GLN A 80 4.19 -7.07 -12.21
CA GLN A 80 3.48 -8.29 -12.55
C GLN A 80 3.40 -9.20 -11.32
N LEU A 81 2.24 -9.81 -11.09
CA LEU A 81 2.06 -10.87 -10.11
C LEU A 81 1.86 -12.19 -10.84
N LEU A 82 2.74 -13.15 -10.55
CA LEU A 82 2.69 -14.50 -11.09
C LEU A 82 2.26 -15.46 -9.98
N ASN A 83 1.41 -16.44 -10.29
CA ASN A 83 1.11 -17.51 -9.34
C ASN A 83 2.24 -18.56 -9.28
N GLU A 84 2.05 -19.60 -8.48
CA GLU A 84 3.02 -20.70 -8.31
C GLU A 84 3.34 -21.44 -9.62
N ASN A 85 2.44 -21.40 -10.60
CA ASN A 85 2.62 -21.99 -11.92
C ASN A 85 3.26 -21.01 -12.93
N ASN A 86 3.79 -19.87 -12.47
CA ASN A 86 4.29 -18.76 -13.29
C ASN A 86 3.26 -18.16 -14.26
N ASN A 87 1.96 -18.35 -14.03
CA ASN A 87 0.92 -17.71 -14.82
C ASN A 87 0.68 -16.28 -14.31
N LEU A 88 0.53 -15.34 -15.23
CA LEU A 88 0.20 -13.96 -14.91
C LEU A 88 -1.21 -13.89 -14.30
N VAL A 89 -1.29 -13.39 -13.07
CA VAL A 89 -2.55 -13.16 -12.35
C VAL A 89 -2.94 -11.69 -12.42
N ALA A 90 -1.95 -10.80 -12.31
CA ALA A 90 -2.17 -9.36 -12.26
C ALA A 90 -1.03 -8.60 -12.92
N GLU A 91 -1.38 -7.46 -13.51
CA GLU A 91 -0.42 -6.48 -13.99
C GLU A 91 -0.90 -5.07 -13.63
N SER A 92 0.02 -4.23 -13.16
CA SER A 92 -0.20 -2.81 -12.95
C SER A 92 0.97 -2.03 -13.53
N VAL A 93 0.68 -0.96 -14.25
CA VAL A 93 1.69 -0.12 -14.92
C VAL A 93 1.55 1.31 -14.44
N VAL A 94 2.68 1.96 -14.21
CA VAL A 94 2.77 3.37 -13.83
C VAL A 94 3.74 4.10 -14.75
N ASN A 95 3.43 5.35 -15.07
CA ASN A 95 4.30 6.18 -15.92
C ASN A 95 5.32 6.94 -15.06
N GLY A 96 6.59 6.79 -15.37
CA GLY A 96 7.73 7.47 -14.74
C GLY A 96 7.62 8.99 -14.74
N LEU A 97 6.98 9.63 -15.73
CA LEU A 97 6.74 11.08 -15.74
C LEU A 97 5.98 11.57 -14.50
N SER A 98 5.10 10.72 -13.96
CA SER A 98 4.28 11.04 -12.79
C SER A 98 4.95 10.73 -11.45
N ILE A 99 6.10 10.04 -11.48
CA ILE A 99 6.79 9.55 -10.29
C ILE A 99 7.87 10.55 -9.90
N LEU A 100 7.68 11.20 -8.76
CA LEU A 100 8.69 12.06 -8.15
C LEU A 100 9.81 11.20 -7.54
N ASP A 101 10.99 11.78 -7.44
CA ASP A 101 12.12 11.10 -6.82
C ASP A 101 11.84 10.82 -5.33
N GLY A 102 12.09 9.59 -4.89
CA GLY A 102 11.83 9.15 -3.52
C GLY A 102 10.35 8.91 -3.18
N SER A 103 9.44 8.97 -4.17
CA SER A 103 8.00 8.84 -3.92
C SER A 103 7.55 7.40 -3.69
N GLU A 104 6.48 7.25 -2.90
CA GLU A 104 5.78 5.98 -2.72
C GLU A 104 4.75 5.80 -3.83
N VAL A 105 4.96 4.76 -4.63
CA VAL A 105 4.17 4.45 -5.81
C VAL A 105 3.31 3.23 -5.54
N ARG A 106 2.01 3.38 -5.78
CA ARG A 106 1.03 2.30 -5.60
C ARG A 106 0.71 1.62 -6.91
N PHE A 107 0.88 0.30 -6.91
CA PHE A 107 0.40 -0.60 -7.94
C PHE A 107 -0.89 -1.24 -7.45
N SER A 108 -2.01 -1.00 -8.14
CA SER A 108 -3.34 -1.46 -7.72
C SER A 108 -3.85 -2.52 -8.68
N PHE A 109 -4.59 -3.49 -8.16
CA PHE A 109 -5.15 -4.57 -8.94
C PHE A 109 -6.46 -5.10 -8.32
N SER A 110 -7.19 -5.92 -9.06
CA SER A 110 -8.39 -6.62 -8.55
C SER A 110 -8.01 -7.69 -7.51
N THR A 111 -8.96 -8.13 -6.69
CA THR A 111 -8.71 -9.19 -5.71
C THR A 111 -8.54 -10.55 -6.37
N PHE A 112 -7.59 -11.35 -5.87
CA PHE A 112 -7.30 -12.70 -6.36
C PHE A 112 -7.41 -13.74 -5.25
N LYS A 113 -7.61 -15.00 -5.62
CA LYS A 113 -7.83 -16.11 -4.68
C LYS A 113 -6.55 -16.87 -4.29
N ASP A 114 -5.44 -16.66 -5.00
CA ASP A 114 -4.19 -17.36 -4.69
C ASP A 114 -3.57 -16.80 -3.41
N GLN A 115 -2.85 -17.67 -2.69
CA GLN A 115 -2.25 -17.35 -1.39
C GLN A 115 -0.80 -16.87 -1.51
N THR A 116 -0.11 -17.25 -2.58
CA THR A 116 1.30 -16.93 -2.79
C THR A 116 1.49 -16.41 -4.19
N PHE A 117 2.27 -15.33 -4.32
CA PHE A 117 2.61 -14.73 -5.61
C PHE A 117 4.10 -14.43 -5.70
N LYS A 118 4.64 -14.56 -6.90
CA LYS A 118 5.91 -13.95 -7.27
C LYS A 118 5.63 -12.58 -7.89
N GLY A 119 6.07 -11.53 -7.22
CA GLY A 119 6.07 -10.16 -7.74
C GLY A 119 7.31 -9.93 -8.60
N VAL A 120 7.11 -9.33 -9.78
CA VAL A 120 8.18 -8.99 -10.71
C VAL A 120 8.03 -7.54 -11.15
N PHE A 121 9.01 -6.71 -10.79
CA PHE A 121 9.13 -5.37 -11.32
C PHE A 121 9.95 -5.40 -12.61
N THR A 122 9.39 -4.82 -13.66
CA THR A 122 10.02 -4.66 -14.97
C THR A 122 9.86 -3.23 -15.45
N SER A 123 10.73 -2.82 -16.38
CA SER A 123 10.69 -1.51 -17.00
C SER A 123 11.08 -1.63 -18.47
N ASP A 124 10.53 -0.75 -19.30
CA ASP A 124 10.91 -0.58 -20.70
C ASP A 124 12.07 0.41 -20.90
N ALA A 125 12.64 0.92 -19.81
CA ALA A 125 13.80 1.80 -19.84
C ALA A 125 15.09 1.06 -20.21
N ILE A 126 16.01 1.76 -20.87
CA ILE A 126 17.44 1.41 -20.89
C ILE A 126 18.08 1.78 -19.53
N GLU A 127 19.22 1.16 -19.20
CA GLU A 127 19.88 1.31 -17.89
C GLU A 127 20.14 2.78 -17.46
N GLN A 128 20.48 3.65 -18.41
CA GLN A 128 20.73 5.07 -18.14
C GLN A 128 19.49 5.83 -17.67
N ASN A 129 18.31 5.38 -18.13
CA ASN A 129 17.01 5.97 -17.83
C ASN A 129 16.23 5.13 -16.82
N ALA A 130 16.86 4.13 -16.22
CA ALA A 130 16.23 3.19 -15.33
C ALA A 130 15.68 3.88 -14.08
N MET A 131 14.48 3.50 -13.69
CA MET A 131 13.97 3.76 -12.36
C MET A 131 14.62 2.80 -11.36
N GLU A 132 14.75 3.27 -10.13
CA GLU A 132 15.33 2.53 -9.04
C GLU A 132 14.25 2.22 -8.00
N ILE A 133 14.18 0.98 -7.54
CA ILE A 133 13.30 0.59 -6.43
C ILE A 133 14.14 0.55 -5.17
N TYR A 134 13.70 1.23 -4.12
CA TYR A 134 14.41 1.17 -2.84
C TYR A 134 14.34 -0.23 -2.24
N LEU A 135 15.45 -0.63 -1.65
CA LEU A 135 15.60 -1.86 -0.90
C LEU A 135 15.47 -1.56 0.60
N GLU A 136 14.98 -2.54 1.33
CA GLU A 136 14.96 -2.50 2.79
C GLU A 136 16.38 -2.40 3.36
N ARG A 137 16.58 -1.67 4.46
CA ARG A 137 17.91 -1.24 4.92
C ARG A 137 18.93 -2.38 5.08
N ASP A 138 18.48 -3.51 5.61
CA ASP A 138 19.35 -4.65 5.94
C ASP A 138 19.04 -5.88 5.07
N SER A 139 18.47 -5.67 3.88
CA SER A 139 17.99 -6.74 3.00
C SER A 139 18.17 -6.36 1.52
N ASN A 140 18.46 -7.36 0.68
CA ASN A 140 18.43 -7.19 -0.78
C ASN A 140 16.99 -7.25 -1.35
N SER A 141 15.99 -7.24 -0.48
CA SER A 141 14.58 -7.28 -0.85
C SER A 141 14.04 -5.88 -1.06
N SER A 142 13.10 -5.72 -1.99
CA SER A 142 12.40 -4.45 -2.19
C SER A 142 11.71 -3.98 -0.91
N ALA A 143 11.82 -2.69 -0.61
CA ALA A 143 11.00 -2.07 0.42
C ALA A 143 9.57 -1.91 -0.12
N TYR A 144 8.66 -2.76 0.34
CA TYR A 144 7.26 -2.75 -0.07
C TYR A 144 6.29 -2.87 1.11
N VAL A 145 5.07 -2.38 0.87
CA VAL A 145 3.89 -2.52 1.74
C VAL A 145 2.76 -3.13 0.93
N LEU A 146 2.05 -4.08 1.52
CA LEU A 146 0.90 -4.71 0.89
C LEU A 146 -0.38 -3.98 1.30
N LEU A 147 -1.28 -3.79 0.35
CA LEU A 147 -2.58 -3.17 0.58
C LEU A 147 -3.66 -4.21 0.48
N TYR A 148 -4.48 -4.30 1.52
CA TYR A 148 -5.56 -5.26 1.64
C TYR A 148 -6.93 -4.57 1.64
N LYS A 149 -7.90 -5.20 1.00
CA LYS A 149 -9.30 -4.75 1.08
C LYS A 149 -9.85 -5.09 2.47
N PRO A 150 -10.52 -4.15 3.16
CA PRO A 150 -11.18 -4.45 4.43
C PRO A 150 -12.14 -5.63 4.28
N ALA A 151 -12.03 -6.62 5.17
CA ALA A 151 -12.93 -7.78 5.17
C ALA A 151 -14.40 -7.38 5.40
N SER A 152 -14.62 -6.39 6.29
CA SER A 152 -15.94 -5.82 6.55
C SER A 152 -15.82 -4.34 6.93
N ARG A 153 -16.76 -3.53 6.40
CA ARG A 153 -16.89 -2.10 6.76
C ARG A 153 -17.25 -1.91 8.23
N LEU A 154 -18.21 -2.70 8.70
CA LEU A 154 -18.62 -2.69 10.11
C LEU A 154 -17.50 -3.20 11.02
N GLY A 155 -16.76 -4.22 10.56
CA GLY A 155 -15.57 -4.71 11.27
C GLY A 155 -14.50 -3.62 11.42
N LEU A 156 -14.27 -2.83 10.36
CA LEU A 156 -13.34 -1.72 10.39
C LEU A 156 -13.78 -0.62 11.37
N ILE A 157 -15.06 -0.25 11.34
CA ILE A 157 -15.66 0.70 12.30
C ILE A 157 -15.49 0.19 13.74
N GLY A 158 -15.87 -1.06 14.00
CA GLY A 158 -15.73 -1.69 15.32
C GLY A 158 -14.28 -1.75 15.80
N GLY A 159 -13.34 -2.05 14.88
CA GLY A 159 -11.90 -1.98 15.15
C GLY A 159 -11.43 -0.59 15.57
N ILE A 160 -11.87 0.45 14.87
CA ILE A 160 -11.52 1.84 15.22
C ILE A 160 -12.07 2.21 16.59
N TYR A 161 -13.35 1.95 16.87
CA TYR A 161 -13.93 2.30 18.16
C TYR A 161 -13.32 1.50 19.30
N SER A 162 -13.09 0.19 19.13
CA SER A 162 -12.43 -0.61 20.16
C SER A 162 -11.03 -0.07 20.45
N GLY A 163 -10.22 0.25 19.44
CA GLY A 163 -8.91 0.86 19.63
C GLY A 163 -8.98 2.22 20.34
N TRP A 164 -9.92 3.09 19.92
CA TRP A 164 -10.11 4.41 20.50
C TRP A 164 -10.57 4.35 21.96
N LEU A 165 -11.51 3.46 22.29
CA LEU A 165 -11.97 3.22 23.65
C LEU A 165 -10.86 2.62 24.53
N LYS A 166 -10.09 1.67 24.02
CA LYS A 166 -8.91 1.13 24.73
C LYS A 166 -7.92 2.23 25.07
N HIS A 167 -7.68 3.16 24.16
CA HIS A 167 -6.71 4.24 24.38
C HIS A 167 -7.22 5.31 25.36
N LEU A 168 -8.52 5.65 25.30
CA LEU A 168 -9.12 6.63 26.21
C LEU A 168 -9.36 6.11 27.63
N PHE A 169 -9.77 4.84 27.76
CA PHE A 169 -10.21 4.28 29.04
C PHE A 169 -9.23 3.26 29.63
N GLY A 170 -8.10 2.98 28.96
CA GLY A 170 -7.06 2.08 29.46
C GLY A 170 -7.51 0.63 29.65
N VAL A 171 -8.62 0.24 29.02
CA VAL A 171 -9.16 -1.13 29.11
C VAL A 171 -8.24 -2.06 28.32
N LYS A 172 -7.53 -2.95 29.01
CA LYS A 172 -6.66 -3.96 28.39
C LYS A 172 -7.49 -4.96 27.57
#